data_AF-A0A8K0VVA0-F1
#
_entry.id   AF-A0A8K0VVA0-F1
#
_cell.length_a   1.000
_cell.length_b   1.000
_cell.length_c   1.000
_cell.angle_alpha   90.00
_cell.angle_beta   90.00
_cell.angle_gamma   90.00
#
_symmetry.space_group_name_H-M   'P 1'
#
loop_
_entity.id
_entity.type
_entity.pdbx_description
1 polymer ?
#
loop_
_entity_poly.entity_id
_entity_poly.type
_entity_poly.pdbx_seq_one_letter_code
_entity_poly.pdbx_strand_id
1 'polypeptide(L)'
;MFSTPSQQESETLNIDEVSGSEHLITTTSATTITVDNGANLTCDFDGCSSGPFKRRGELTRHKKTHGTQRMFSCTAKDCNRIGSQGFVRKDKRNDHILAGHNDETTFICSRCSLRLPRDLMGVHGYDGHGIKSYRTCPLPRCSFKVNVWGDARLDKLTVHLKEKHELKQRNNFAILLRQSGYDAQTCGVVCPICPGIGYFLKHEDFYEHFMQAHFHGTACRQMKWDKNHSATCTHDCFWRKPEYRLPTCTFIPDEVEQHRRTILRVWPDFTCHPVWDDIRNCNKQSSTSHG
;
A
#
# COMPACT_ATOMS: atom_id res chain seq x y z
N MET A 1 -17.16 -62.83 4.11
CA MET A 1 -16.07 -63.82 3.95
C MET A 1 -15.86 -64.01 2.46
N PHE A 2 -14.69 -63.59 1.97
CA PHE A 2 -14.08 -63.83 0.63
C PHE A 2 -14.89 -63.38 -0.60
N SER A 3 -14.35 -62.86 -1.69
CA SER A 3 -13.05 -62.30 -2.08
C SER A 3 -13.28 -61.71 -3.49
N THR A 4 -12.59 -60.63 -3.83
CA THR A 4 -12.33 -60.19 -5.22
C THR A 4 -11.64 -61.29 -6.04
N PRO A 5 -11.76 -61.24 -7.38
CA PRO A 5 -10.60 -60.89 -8.25
C PRO A 5 -11.05 -60.02 -9.46
N SER A 6 -10.35 -59.04 -10.02
CA SER A 6 -8.96 -58.85 -10.51
C SER A 6 -8.59 -59.60 -11.80
N GLN A 7 -8.18 -58.80 -12.80
CA GLN A 7 -7.46 -59.12 -14.06
C GLN A 7 -8.26 -59.88 -15.12
N GLN A 8 -8.05 -59.76 -16.43
CA GLN A 8 -7.25 -58.97 -17.38
C GLN A 8 -7.81 -59.41 -18.74
N GLU A 9 -7.94 -58.54 -19.75
CA GLU A 9 -7.87 -59.02 -21.13
C GLU A 9 -7.50 -57.89 -22.09
N SER A 10 -6.52 -58.22 -22.92
CA SER A 10 -5.90 -57.45 -23.98
C SER A 10 -6.15 -58.22 -25.28
N GLU A 11 -6.54 -57.53 -26.35
CA GLU A 11 -6.23 -57.81 -27.78
C GLU A 11 -7.19 -56.99 -28.66
N THR A 12 -6.73 -55.87 -29.19
CA THR A 12 -6.19 -55.66 -30.55
C THR A 12 -7.26 -55.74 -31.66
N LEU A 13 -7.37 -54.65 -32.44
CA LEU A 13 -7.24 -54.67 -33.90
C LEU A 13 -7.18 -53.23 -34.43
N ASN A 14 -6.02 -52.92 -35.00
CA ASN A 14 -5.69 -51.73 -35.79
C ASN A 14 -6.33 -51.80 -37.18
N ILE A 15 -6.61 -50.62 -37.75
CA ILE A 15 -6.37 -50.24 -39.14
C ILE A 15 -6.39 -48.70 -39.15
N ASP A 16 -5.20 -48.09 -39.12
CA ASP A 16 -4.46 -47.52 -40.27
C ASP A 16 -4.80 -46.03 -40.44
N GLU A 17 -3.88 -45.13 -40.05
CA GLU A 17 -2.78 -44.60 -40.88
C GLU A 17 -3.30 -43.58 -41.93
N VAL A 18 -2.70 -42.45 -42.28
CA VAL A 18 -1.39 -41.81 -42.05
C VAL A 18 -1.55 -40.41 -42.69
N SER A 19 -1.04 -39.30 -42.16
CA SER A 19 0.28 -38.72 -42.47
C SER A 19 0.18 -37.21 -42.15
N GLY A 20 1.17 -36.48 -41.67
CA GLY A 20 2.57 -36.81 -41.45
C GLY A 20 3.27 -35.68 -40.70
N SER A 21 4.06 -36.10 -39.71
CA SER A 21 5.39 -35.63 -39.31
C SER A 21 6.30 -35.32 -40.52
N GLU A 22 7.47 -34.70 -40.48
CA GLU A 22 8.42 -34.14 -39.51
C GLU A 22 9.49 -33.45 -40.38
N HIS A 23 10.18 -32.43 -39.89
CA HIS A 23 11.65 -32.54 -39.83
C HIS A 23 12.30 -31.44 -38.97
N LEU A 24 13.10 -31.94 -38.04
CA LEU A 24 14.16 -31.29 -37.29
C LEU A 24 15.27 -30.78 -38.23
N ILE A 25 15.69 -29.52 -38.10
CA ILE A 25 17.08 -29.11 -38.34
C ILE A 25 17.51 -28.11 -37.27
N THR A 26 18.49 -28.54 -36.47
CA THR A 26 19.33 -27.74 -35.60
C THR A 26 20.12 -26.73 -36.42
N THR A 27 19.96 -25.43 -36.14
CA THR A 27 20.99 -24.45 -36.50
C THR A 27 21.15 -23.42 -35.40
N THR A 28 22.29 -23.54 -34.74
CA THR A 28 22.96 -22.51 -33.95
C THR A 28 22.95 -21.18 -34.74
N SER A 29 22.30 -20.17 -34.20
CA SER A 29 22.56 -18.77 -34.59
C SER A 29 22.40 -17.91 -33.36
N ALA A 30 23.54 -17.43 -32.90
CA ALA A 30 23.69 -16.51 -31.80
C ALA A 30 22.69 -15.37 -31.95
N THR A 31 21.76 -15.24 -30.98
CA THR A 31 21.10 -13.96 -30.76
C THR A 31 22.17 -13.06 -30.17
N THR A 32 22.91 -12.39 -31.04
CA THR A 32 23.75 -11.26 -30.68
C THR A 32 22.85 -10.30 -29.90
N ILE A 33 23.05 -10.22 -28.59
CA ILE A 33 22.52 -9.15 -27.76
C ILE A 33 23.24 -7.90 -28.28
N THR A 34 22.66 -7.24 -29.28
CA THR A 34 23.05 -5.89 -29.64
C THR A 34 22.59 -5.01 -28.49
N VAL A 35 23.56 -4.64 -27.67
CA VAL A 35 23.47 -3.47 -26.80
C VAL A 35 23.28 -2.28 -27.73
N ASP A 36 22.02 -1.93 -28.00
CA ASP A 36 21.69 -0.73 -28.75
C ASP A 36 21.92 0.49 -27.84
N ASN A 37 23.17 0.94 -27.86
CA ASN A 37 23.57 2.27 -27.46
C ASN A 37 23.04 3.28 -28.49
N GLY A 38 21.87 3.88 -28.23
CA GLY A 38 21.53 5.18 -28.82
C GLY A 38 20.31 5.29 -29.73
N ALA A 39 19.41 4.30 -29.81
CA ALA A 39 18.12 4.54 -30.45
C ALA A 39 17.30 5.62 -29.70
N ASN A 40 17.22 6.82 -30.29
CA ASN A 40 16.30 7.87 -29.86
C ASN A 40 14.87 7.33 -29.94
N LEU A 41 14.25 7.08 -28.79
CA LEU A 41 12.89 6.55 -28.73
C LEU A 41 11.91 7.70 -28.98
N THR A 42 11.37 7.83 -30.19
CA THR A 42 10.46 8.92 -30.57
C THR A 42 8.99 8.47 -30.61
N CYS A 43 8.08 9.43 -30.58
CA CYS A 43 6.67 9.19 -30.79
C CYS A 43 6.34 9.18 -32.30
N ASP A 44 5.50 8.24 -32.70
CA ASP A 44 5.00 8.02 -34.06
C ASP A 44 3.60 8.65 -34.29
N PHE A 45 3.03 9.32 -33.29
CA PHE A 45 1.74 9.97 -33.42
C PHE A 45 1.85 11.22 -34.30
N ASP A 46 0.94 11.34 -35.27
CA ASP A 46 0.95 12.43 -36.23
C ASP A 46 0.87 13.81 -35.55
N GLY A 47 1.74 14.72 -35.96
CA GLY A 47 1.89 16.05 -35.35
C GLY A 47 2.46 16.08 -33.93
N CYS A 48 2.95 14.95 -33.37
CA CYS A 48 3.56 14.95 -32.04
C CYS A 48 4.99 15.53 -32.07
N SER A 49 5.19 16.65 -31.37
CA SER A 49 6.48 17.34 -31.23
C SER A 49 7.27 16.94 -29.99
N SER A 50 6.90 15.85 -29.32
CA SER A 50 7.62 15.41 -28.12
C SER A 50 9.01 14.91 -28.46
N GLY A 51 10.01 15.43 -27.74
CA GLY A 51 11.41 15.06 -27.93
C GLY A 51 11.68 13.58 -27.67
N PRO A 52 12.86 13.07 -28.08
CA PRO A 52 13.22 11.68 -27.92
C PRO A 52 13.26 11.29 -26.42
N PHE A 53 12.71 10.13 -26.13
CA PHE A 53 12.66 9.57 -24.78
C PHE A 53 13.91 8.75 -24.50
N LYS A 54 14.38 8.82 -23.24
CA LYS A 54 15.59 8.08 -22.81
C LYS A 54 15.30 6.62 -22.51
N ARG A 55 14.03 6.26 -22.27
CA ARG A 55 13.61 4.91 -21.87
C ARG A 55 12.33 4.49 -22.58
N ARG A 56 12.20 3.21 -22.93
CA ARG A 56 11.00 2.66 -23.59
C ARG A 56 9.74 2.90 -22.75
N GLY A 57 9.83 2.73 -21.43
CA GLY A 57 8.72 3.00 -20.52
C GLY A 57 8.24 4.46 -20.53
N GLU A 58 9.10 5.42 -20.84
CA GLU A 58 8.71 6.83 -20.97
C GLU A 58 7.93 7.08 -22.26
N LEU A 59 8.41 6.53 -23.38
CA LEU A 59 7.70 6.57 -24.67
C LEU A 59 6.34 5.88 -24.58
N THR A 60 6.26 4.65 -24.05
CA THR A 60 5.00 3.92 -23.88
C THR A 60 3.99 4.72 -23.05
N ARG A 61 4.46 5.42 -22.03
CA ARG A 61 3.63 6.25 -21.16
C ARG A 61 3.21 7.56 -21.82
N HIS A 62 4.07 8.14 -22.64
CA HIS A 62 3.76 9.30 -23.46
C HIS A 62 2.69 8.95 -24.50
N LYS A 63 2.79 7.82 -25.22
CA LYS A 63 1.80 7.43 -26.22
C LYS A 63 0.35 7.43 -25.68
N LYS A 64 0.16 7.15 -24.39
CA LYS A 64 -1.16 7.22 -23.72
C LYS A 64 -1.78 8.62 -23.71
N THR A 65 -1.00 9.69 -23.84
CA THR A 65 -1.52 11.08 -23.86
C THR A 65 -2.25 11.42 -25.15
N HIS A 66 -2.03 10.66 -26.22
CA HIS A 66 -2.78 10.81 -27.46
C HIS A 66 -4.17 10.16 -27.38
N GLY A 67 -4.40 9.29 -26.40
CA GLY A 67 -5.73 8.77 -26.11
C GLY A 67 -6.61 9.83 -25.43
N THR A 68 -7.88 9.90 -25.82
CA THR A 68 -8.89 10.77 -25.18
C THR A 68 -9.44 10.21 -23.87
N GLN A 69 -9.18 8.93 -23.58
CA GLN A 69 -9.68 8.25 -22.39
C GLN A 69 -8.90 8.65 -21.13
N ARG A 70 -9.51 9.47 -20.28
CA ARG A 70 -9.02 9.80 -18.94
C ARG A 70 -9.60 8.82 -17.93
N MET A 71 -8.89 7.70 -17.75
CA MET A 71 -9.36 6.54 -16.98
C MET A 71 -9.34 6.72 -15.46
N PHE A 72 -8.62 7.72 -14.95
CA PHE A 72 -8.40 7.86 -13.51
C PHE A 72 -9.09 9.12 -12.98
N SER A 73 -10.27 8.97 -12.37
CA SER A 73 -10.97 10.05 -11.66
C SER A 73 -10.42 10.24 -10.25
N CYS A 74 -10.45 11.47 -9.74
CA CYS A 74 -10.32 11.74 -8.31
C CYS A 74 -11.61 11.32 -7.59
N THR A 75 -11.49 10.62 -6.46
CA THR A 75 -12.64 10.16 -5.67
C THR A 75 -12.92 11.05 -4.46
N ALA A 76 -12.24 12.21 -4.36
CA ALA A 76 -12.54 13.21 -3.34
C ALA A 76 -13.94 13.78 -3.57
N LYS A 77 -14.71 13.92 -2.49
CA LYS A 77 -16.00 14.59 -2.50
C LYS A 77 -15.80 16.01 -3.03
N ASP A 78 -16.70 16.45 -3.91
CA ASP A 78 -16.73 17.79 -4.49
C ASP A 78 -15.52 18.16 -5.39
N CYS A 79 -14.71 17.17 -5.79
CA CYS A 79 -13.62 17.39 -6.73
C CYS A 79 -14.08 17.25 -8.20
N ASN A 80 -13.76 18.24 -9.02
CA ASN A 80 -14.13 18.27 -10.44
C ASN A 80 -13.21 17.45 -11.37
N ARG A 81 -12.15 16.83 -10.85
CA ARG A 81 -11.19 16.03 -11.63
C ARG A 81 -11.69 14.61 -11.88
N ILE A 82 -12.85 14.50 -12.55
CA ILE A 82 -13.56 13.25 -12.83
C ILE A 82 -13.88 13.09 -14.32
N GLY A 83 -14.06 11.85 -14.79
CA GLY A 83 -14.48 11.56 -16.16
C GLY A 83 -13.57 12.20 -17.19
N SER A 84 -14.12 13.02 -18.09
CA SER A 84 -13.35 13.76 -19.10
C SER A 84 -12.37 14.77 -18.51
N GLN A 85 -12.49 15.18 -17.24
CA GLN A 85 -11.55 16.05 -16.52
C GLN A 85 -10.59 15.27 -15.59
N GLY A 86 -10.63 13.94 -15.66
CA GLY A 86 -9.77 13.05 -14.87
C GLY A 86 -8.30 13.09 -15.30
N PHE A 87 -7.62 11.97 -15.05
CA PHE A 87 -6.21 11.80 -15.36
C PHE A 87 -6.03 10.61 -16.30
N VAL A 88 -5.04 10.73 -17.20
CA VAL A 88 -4.62 9.63 -18.08
C VAL A 88 -3.82 8.57 -17.30
N ARG A 89 -3.23 8.94 -16.16
CA ARG A 89 -2.36 8.07 -15.37
C ARG A 89 -2.70 8.09 -13.88
N LYS A 90 -2.62 6.91 -13.24
CA LYS A 90 -2.85 6.72 -11.79
C LYS A 90 -1.91 7.57 -10.93
N ASP A 91 -0.65 7.71 -11.31
CA ASP A 91 0.33 8.49 -10.56
C ASP A 91 0.03 10.00 -10.61
N LYS A 92 -0.42 10.53 -11.75
CA LYS A 92 -0.85 11.93 -11.86
C LYS A 92 -2.10 12.23 -11.04
N ARG A 93 -3.05 11.30 -10.95
CA ARG A 93 -4.16 11.40 -10.00
C ARG A 93 -3.66 11.43 -8.56
N ASN A 94 -2.72 10.56 -8.19
CA ASN A 94 -2.16 10.54 -6.84
C ASN A 94 -1.39 11.83 -6.50
N ASP A 95 -0.61 12.38 -7.44
CA ASP A 95 0.06 13.66 -7.29
C ASP A 95 -0.94 14.79 -7.03
N HIS A 96 -2.04 14.82 -7.79
CA HIS A 96 -3.15 15.76 -7.56
C HIS A 96 -3.75 15.61 -6.16
N ILE A 97 -4.01 14.37 -5.71
CA ILE A 97 -4.56 14.13 -4.38
C ILE A 97 -3.63 14.65 -3.29
N LEU A 98 -2.32 14.42 -3.43
CA LEU A 98 -1.33 14.88 -2.45
C LEU A 98 -1.16 16.40 -2.44
N ALA A 99 -1.36 17.07 -3.58
CA ALA A 99 -1.21 18.51 -3.70
C ALA A 99 -2.47 19.30 -3.33
N GLY A 100 -3.65 18.73 -3.57
CA GLY A 100 -4.93 19.43 -3.47
C GLY A 100 -5.84 19.00 -2.32
N HIS A 101 -5.63 17.81 -1.75
CA HIS A 101 -6.51 17.25 -0.72
C HIS A 101 -5.73 16.97 0.56
N ASN A 102 -6.23 17.43 1.70
CA ASN A 102 -5.65 17.19 3.03
C ASN A 102 -6.15 15.86 3.64
N ASP A 103 -5.66 15.51 4.82
CA ASP A 103 -6.06 14.26 5.49
C ASP A 103 -7.55 14.20 5.84
N GLU A 104 -8.18 15.34 6.13
CA GLU A 104 -9.61 15.41 6.47
C GLU A 104 -10.53 15.44 5.23
N THR A 105 -9.96 15.57 4.04
CA THR A 105 -10.75 15.58 2.80
C THR A 105 -11.47 14.25 2.66
N THR A 106 -12.79 14.28 2.53
CA THR A 106 -13.61 13.08 2.39
C THR A 106 -13.46 12.48 0.99
N PHE A 107 -13.22 11.19 0.91
CA PHE A 107 -13.18 10.39 -0.31
C PHE A 107 -14.31 9.36 -0.29
N ILE A 108 -14.86 9.07 -1.47
CA ILE A 108 -15.92 8.09 -1.68
C ILE A 108 -15.30 6.86 -2.33
N CYS A 109 -15.41 5.69 -1.69
CA CYS A 109 -14.95 4.45 -2.29
C CYS A 109 -15.81 4.12 -3.51
N SER A 110 -15.18 3.90 -4.68
CA SER A 110 -15.89 3.58 -5.91
C SER A 110 -16.48 2.17 -5.96
N ARG A 111 -16.13 1.30 -4.99
CA ARG A 111 -16.62 -0.09 -4.92
C ARG A 111 -17.80 -0.24 -3.96
N CYS A 112 -17.71 0.35 -2.76
CA CYS A 112 -18.71 0.20 -1.71
C CYS A 112 -19.39 1.51 -1.27
N SER A 113 -19.08 2.64 -1.93
CA SER A 113 -19.61 3.98 -1.60
C SER A 113 -19.29 4.50 -0.19
N LEU A 114 -18.48 3.77 0.59
CA LEU A 114 -18.04 4.20 1.92
C LEU A 114 -17.30 5.53 1.84
N ARG A 115 -17.65 6.44 2.74
CA ARG A 115 -17.08 7.79 2.83
C ARG A 115 -16.06 7.82 3.95
N LEU A 116 -14.79 8.05 3.60
CA LEU A 116 -13.69 8.10 4.56
C LEU A 116 -12.79 9.30 4.29
N PRO A 117 -12.20 9.89 5.33
CA PRO A 117 -11.11 10.86 5.14
C PRO A 117 -9.94 10.23 4.38
N ARG A 118 -9.11 11.07 3.75
CA ARG A 118 -8.01 10.65 2.87
C ARG A 118 -7.06 9.66 3.54
N ASP A 119 -6.70 9.92 4.80
CA ASP A 119 -5.78 9.10 5.59
C ASP A 119 -6.33 7.69 5.84
N LEU A 120 -7.65 7.54 5.99
CA LEU A 120 -8.33 6.26 6.16
C LEU A 120 -8.64 5.54 4.84
N MET A 121 -8.72 6.25 3.71
CA MET A 121 -8.97 5.63 2.40
C MET A 121 -7.83 4.69 1.96
N GLY A 122 -6.61 4.93 2.41
CA GLY A 122 -5.49 4.01 2.18
C GLY A 122 -5.51 2.76 3.07
N VAL A 123 -6.17 2.83 4.23
CA VAL A 123 -6.43 1.67 5.10
C VAL A 123 -7.56 0.82 4.52
N HIS A 124 -8.64 1.48 4.08
CA HIS A 124 -9.81 0.82 3.49
C HIS A 124 -9.46 -0.04 2.28
N GLY A 125 -8.74 0.53 1.31
CA GLY A 125 -8.40 -0.17 0.07
C GLY A 125 -7.04 -0.84 0.10
N TYR A 126 -6.74 -1.58 1.18
CA TYR A 126 -5.48 -2.30 1.37
C TYR A 126 -5.24 -3.38 0.28
N ASP A 127 -6.32 -3.89 -0.31
CA ASP A 127 -6.37 -4.79 -1.48
C ASP A 127 -6.14 -4.06 -2.82
N GLY A 128 -5.77 -2.77 -2.78
CA GLY A 128 -5.22 -2.03 -3.91
C GLY A 128 -6.17 -1.09 -4.64
N HIS A 129 -7.47 -1.02 -4.25
CA HIS A 129 -8.38 0.02 -4.76
C HIS A 129 -8.32 1.34 -3.99
N GLY A 130 -7.60 1.37 -2.88
CA GLY A 130 -7.43 2.56 -2.05
C GLY A 130 -6.55 3.63 -2.69
N ILE A 131 -6.37 4.70 -1.94
CA ILE A 131 -5.41 5.76 -2.27
C ILE A 131 -4.09 5.44 -1.58
N LYS A 132 -2.97 5.78 -2.21
CA LYS A 132 -1.67 5.62 -1.55
C LYS A 132 -1.59 6.54 -0.32
N SER A 133 -1.33 5.96 0.84
CA SER A 133 -1.02 6.69 2.06
C SER A 133 0.42 7.23 2.04
N TYR A 134 0.60 8.45 2.53
CA TYR A 134 1.89 9.10 2.71
C TYR A 134 1.91 9.76 4.08
N ARG A 135 3.07 9.74 4.74
CA ARG A 135 3.30 10.59 5.91
C ARG A 135 3.78 11.95 5.42
N THR A 136 2.94 12.96 5.58
CA THR A 136 3.26 14.34 5.21
C THR A 136 3.76 15.12 6.42
N CYS A 137 4.64 16.09 6.19
CA CYS A 137 4.99 17.04 7.24
C CYS A 137 3.72 17.79 7.68
N PRO A 138 3.42 17.83 9.00
CA PRO A 138 2.22 18.50 9.50
C PRO A 138 2.34 20.02 9.46
N LEU A 139 3.54 20.57 9.30
CA LEU A 139 3.74 22.01 9.29
C LEU A 139 3.18 22.66 8.01
N PRO A 140 2.43 23.77 8.11
CA PRO A 140 1.84 24.42 6.94
C PRO A 140 2.89 24.82 5.90
N ARG A 141 2.50 24.71 4.63
CA ARG A 141 3.34 25.07 3.46
C ARG A 141 4.63 24.23 3.34
N CYS A 142 4.73 23.11 4.06
CA CYS A 142 5.77 22.11 3.84
C CYS A 142 5.26 21.02 2.88
N SER A 143 5.99 20.78 1.79
CA SER A 143 5.65 19.75 0.79
C SER A 143 6.30 18.38 1.06
N PHE A 144 7.05 18.27 2.15
CA PHE A 144 7.77 17.04 2.48
C PHE A 144 6.80 15.90 2.77
N LYS A 145 7.09 14.75 2.16
CA LYS A 145 6.29 13.54 2.30
C LYS A 145 7.16 12.30 2.16
N VAL A 146 6.87 11.30 2.97
CA VAL A 146 7.54 10.01 2.95
C VAL A 146 6.53 8.96 2.50
N ASN A 147 6.93 8.18 1.49
CA ASN A 147 6.17 7.01 1.08
C ASN A 147 6.26 5.96 2.20
N VAL A 148 5.11 5.44 2.61
CA VAL A 148 4.95 4.39 3.63
C VAL A 148 5.45 3.02 3.15
N TRP A 149 5.57 2.82 1.83
CA TRP A 149 5.90 1.54 1.22
C TRP A 149 7.39 1.47 0.84
N GLY A 150 8.13 0.54 1.46
CA GLY A 150 9.57 0.32 1.27
C GLY A 150 10.38 0.62 2.54
N ASP A 151 11.65 0.19 2.58
CA ASP A 151 12.66 0.22 3.67
C ASP A 151 13.01 1.64 4.23
N ALA A 152 12.09 2.58 4.10
CA ALA A 152 12.22 3.95 4.54
C ALA A 152 12.02 4.04 6.06
N ARG A 153 13.14 4.05 6.79
CA ARG A 153 13.25 4.36 8.22
C ARG A 153 12.13 5.29 8.69
N LEU A 154 11.33 4.83 9.66
CA LEU A 154 10.19 5.57 10.22
C LEU A 154 10.58 6.97 10.73
N ASP A 155 11.86 7.16 11.08
CA ASP A 155 12.40 8.42 11.57
C ASP A 155 12.65 9.48 10.48
N LYS A 156 12.44 9.20 9.19
CA LYS A 156 12.66 10.21 8.13
C LYS A 156 11.88 11.50 8.35
N LEU A 157 10.67 11.40 8.91
CA LEU A 157 9.86 12.58 9.18
C LEU A 157 10.35 13.35 10.42
N THR A 158 10.81 12.65 11.46
CA THR A 158 11.35 13.30 12.68
C THR A 158 12.69 13.97 12.39
N VAL A 159 13.54 13.32 11.58
CA VAL A 159 14.78 13.92 11.04
C VAL A 159 14.46 15.16 10.20
N HIS A 160 13.49 15.07 9.28
CA HIS A 160 13.07 16.22 8.48
C HIS A 160 12.58 17.39 9.35
N LEU A 161 11.70 17.12 10.32
CA LEU A 161 11.21 18.14 11.25
C LEU A 161 12.36 18.82 12.00
N LYS A 162 13.39 18.06 12.39
CA LYS A 162 14.54 18.59 13.13
C LYS A 162 15.49 19.40 12.25
N GLU A 163 15.72 18.97 11.02
CA GLU A 163 16.72 19.56 10.11
C GLU A 163 16.18 20.70 9.24
N LYS A 164 14.87 20.70 8.94
CA LYS A 164 14.25 21.62 7.98
C LYS A 164 13.30 22.63 8.61
N HIS A 165 13.03 22.52 9.90
CA HIS A 165 12.15 23.44 10.62
C HIS A 165 12.79 23.92 11.93
N GLU A 166 12.94 25.24 12.04
CA GLU A 166 13.48 25.88 13.23
C GLU A 166 12.60 25.63 14.46
N LEU A 167 13.20 25.61 15.65
CA LEU A 167 12.50 25.41 16.92
C LEU A 167 11.36 26.43 17.11
N LYS A 168 11.59 27.70 16.76
CA LYS A 168 10.56 28.75 16.85
C LYS A 168 9.35 28.42 15.98
N GLN A 169 9.57 27.98 14.75
CA GLN A 169 8.48 27.58 13.85
C GLN A 169 7.74 26.36 14.41
N ARG A 170 8.46 25.34 14.89
CA ARG A 170 7.84 24.14 15.47
C ARG A 170 7.00 24.49 16.70
N ASN A 171 7.50 25.34 17.60
CA ASN A 171 6.77 25.79 18.77
C ASN A 171 5.50 26.58 18.42
N ASN A 172 5.52 27.42 17.38
CA ASN A 172 4.33 28.12 16.91
C ASN A 172 3.22 27.16 16.44
N PHE A 173 3.58 25.94 16.04
CA PHE A 173 2.65 24.90 15.60
C PHE A 173 2.66 23.69 16.55
N ALA A 174 2.98 23.89 17.84
CA ALA A 174 3.14 22.79 18.79
C ALA A 174 1.87 21.95 18.96
N ILE A 175 0.69 22.57 18.98
CA ILE A 175 -0.60 21.87 19.06
C ILE A 175 -0.79 20.96 17.84
N LEU A 176 -0.50 21.47 16.64
CA LEU A 176 -0.63 20.73 15.38
C LEU A 176 0.38 19.56 15.31
N LEU A 177 1.62 19.78 15.75
CA LEU A 177 2.62 18.71 15.86
C LEU A 177 2.17 17.63 16.85
N ARG A 178 1.68 18.03 18.02
CA ARG A 178 1.17 17.12 19.05
C ARG A 178 -0.01 16.29 18.54
N GLN A 179 -0.98 16.91 17.87
CA GLN A 179 -2.11 16.24 17.21
C GLN A 179 -1.67 15.27 16.11
N SER A 180 -0.50 15.52 15.53
CA SER A 180 0.14 14.67 14.53
C SER A 180 1.06 13.60 15.14
N GLY A 181 1.19 13.56 16.47
CA GLY A 181 1.99 12.59 17.23
C GLY A 181 3.48 12.94 17.37
N TYR A 182 3.84 14.22 17.27
CA TYR A 182 5.23 14.69 17.44
C TYR A 182 5.35 15.76 18.52
N ASP A 183 6.48 15.78 19.21
CA ASP A 183 6.85 16.85 20.10
C ASP A 183 7.51 18.04 19.35
N ALA A 184 7.13 19.26 19.73
CA ALA A 184 7.59 20.47 19.05
C ALA A 184 9.04 20.83 19.36
N GLN A 185 9.56 20.46 20.53
CA GLN A 185 10.91 20.81 20.95
C GLN A 185 11.92 19.81 20.38
N THR A 186 11.61 18.53 20.48
CA THR A 186 12.56 17.45 20.20
C THR A 186 12.32 16.74 18.86
N CYS A 187 11.14 16.91 18.25
CA CYS A 187 10.62 16.11 17.12
C CYS A 187 10.38 14.63 17.44
N GLY A 188 10.50 14.21 18.70
CA GLY A 188 10.25 12.81 19.06
C GLY A 188 8.78 12.42 18.88
N VAL A 189 8.55 11.11 18.79
CA VAL A 189 7.21 10.53 18.74
C VAL A 189 6.55 10.67 20.10
N VAL A 190 5.28 11.04 20.07
CA VAL A 190 4.43 11.16 21.24
C VAL A 190 3.39 10.05 21.19
N CYS A 191 3.27 9.27 22.27
CA CYS A 191 2.14 8.38 22.42
C CYS A 191 0.85 9.20 22.57
N PRO A 192 -0.16 8.98 21.70
CA PRO A 192 -1.41 9.71 21.78
C PRO A 192 -2.28 9.27 22.98
N ILE A 193 -2.05 8.08 23.52
CA ILE A 193 -2.82 7.49 24.63
C ILE A 193 -2.27 7.92 26.01
N CYS A 194 -0.95 8.09 26.13
CA CYS A 194 -0.30 8.47 27.39
C CYS A 194 0.06 9.97 27.43
N PRO A 195 -0.87 10.87 27.82
CA PRO A 195 -0.56 12.29 27.96
C PRO A 195 0.52 12.49 29.03
N GLY A 196 1.65 13.09 28.64
CA GLY A 196 2.71 13.53 29.56
C GLY A 196 3.88 12.57 29.80
N ILE A 197 3.74 11.26 29.53
CA ILE A 197 4.79 10.26 29.85
C ILE A 197 5.28 9.51 28.60
N GLY A 198 4.45 9.39 27.56
CA GLY A 198 4.83 8.67 26.34
C GLY A 198 5.59 9.54 25.35
N TYR A 199 6.88 9.79 25.60
CA TYR A 199 7.77 10.53 24.70
C TYR A 199 8.96 9.68 24.27
N PHE A 200 9.21 9.62 22.95
CA PHE A 200 10.17 8.69 22.36
C PHE A 200 11.02 9.38 21.29
N LEU A 201 12.35 9.24 21.37
CA LEU A 201 13.26 9.78 20.36
C LEU A 201 13.24 8.97 19.07
N LYS A 202 12.99 7.66 19.17
CA LYS A 202 12.90 6.72 18.04
C LYS A 202 11.51 6.12 17.96
N HIS A 203 11.07 5.78 16.75
CA HIS A 203 9.82 5.05 16.56
C HIS A 203 9.84 3.65 17.18
N GLU A 204 11.01 3.03 17.28
CA GLU A 204 11.18 1.71 17.90
C GLU A 204 10.78 1.72 19.37
N ASP A 205 11.23 2.72 20.14
CA ASP A 205 10.87 2.86 21.54
C ASP A 205 9.35 3.10 21.72
N PHE A 206 8.74 3.89 20.82
CA PHE A 206 7.29 4.08 20.79
C PHE A 206 6.55 2.77 20.51
N TYR A 207 7.06 1.97 19.56
CA TYR A 207 6.47 0.67 19.23
C TYR A 207 6.50 -0.28 20.43
N GLU A 208 7.67 -0.41 21.08
CA GLU A 208 7.80 -1.27 22.26
C GLU A 208 6.86 -0.83 23.38
N HIS A 209 6.78 0.48 23.64
CA HIS A 209 5.82 1.04 24.59
C HIS A 209 4.38 0.70 24.22
N PHE A 210 3.97 0.92 22.96
CA PHE A 210 2.61 0.63 22.51
C PHE A 210 2.27 -0.85 22.70
N MET A 211 3.17 -1.75 22.33
CA MET A 211 2.97 -3.19 22.46
C MET A 211 2.91 -3.67 23.91
N GLN A 212 3.59 -2.99 24.84
CA GLN A 212 3.59 -3.36 26.26
C GLN A 212 2.44 -2.73 27.04
N ALA A 213 2.06 -1.49 26.72
CA ALA A 213 1.13 -0.69 27.51
C ALA A 213 -0.29 -0.62 26.93
N HIS A 214 -0.45 -0.75 25.61
CA HIS A 214 -1.72 -0.50 24.92
C HIS A 214 -2.20 -1.67 24.06
N PHE A 215 -1.38 -2.71 23.91
CA PHE A 215 -1.74 -3.89 23.16
C PHE A 215 -2.02 -5.07 24.11
N HIS A 216 -3.28 -5.49 24.17
CA HIS A 216 -3.72 -6.62 25.01
C HIS A 216 -3.91 -7.93 24.23
N GLY A 217 -3.32 -8.04 23.04
CA GLY A 217 -3.37 -9.26 22.23
C GLY A 217 -2.20 -10.20 22.49
N THR A 218 -2.31 -11.46 22.04
CA THR A 218 -1.20 -12.41 22.06
C THR A 218 -0.12 -11.98 21.06
N ALA A 219 0.91 -11.24 21.49
CA ALA A 219 2.03 -10.88 20.64
C ALA A 219 2.67 -12.13 20.01
N CYS A 220 2.96 -12.09 18.71
CA CYS A 220 3.60 -13.19 17.98
C CYS A 220 5.10 -13.28 18.34
N ARG A 221 5.41 -13.58 19.60
CA ARG A 221 6.79 -13.64 20.11
C ARG A 221 7.32 -15.07 20.28
N GLN A 222 6.46 -16.08 20.17
CA GLN A 222 6.85 -17.49 20.21
C GLN A 222 6.35 -18.23 18.96
N MET A 223 7.11 -18.15 17.88
CA MET A 223 7.16 -19.25 16.91
C MET A 223 8.61 -19.67 16.78
N LYS A 224 9.01 -20.59 17.67
CA LYS A 224 10.10 -21.50 17.34
C LYS A 224 9.68 -22.29 16.11
N TRP A 225 10.66 -22.54 15.26
CA TRP A 225 10.62 -23.06 13.89
C TRP A 225 10.06 -24.50 13.76
N ASP A 226 8.92 -24.82 14.37
CA ASP A 226 8.32 -26.14 14.26
C ASP A 226 7.24 -26.20 13.18
N LYS A 227 7.39 -27.21 12.31
CA LYS A 227 6.69 -27.39 11.03
C LYS A 227 5.21 -27.78 11.15
N ASN A 228 4.61 -27.76 12.35
CA ASN A 228 3.24 -28.18 12.56
C ASN A 228 2.41 -27.08 13.25
N HIS A 229 1.65 -26.39 12.41
CA HIS A 229 0.74 -25.28 12.69
C HIS A 229 -0.12 -25.38 13.97
N SER A 230 -0.24 -24.27 14.71
CA SER A 230 -1.53 -23.62 15.05
C SER A 230 -1.34 -22.32 15.88
N ALA A 231 -1.01 -21.23 15.18
CA ALA A 231 -1.43 -19.86 15.54
C ALA A 231 -1.37 -19.03 14.25
N THR A 232 -2.55 -18.80 13.68
CA THR A 232 -2.80 -18.49 12.28
C THR A 232 -2.35 -17.10 11.84
N CYS A 233 -1.11 -16.99 11.37
CA CYS A 233 -0.73 -16.04 10.32
C CYS A 233 -0.34 -16.84 9.08
N THR A 234 -1.32 -17.11 8.20
CA THR A 234 -1.13 -17.93 6.99
C THR A 234 -0.70 -17.12 5.76
N HIS A 235 -0.25 -15.87 5.94
CA HIS A 235 0.30 -15.08 4.84
C HIS A 235 1.82 -14.99 4.95
N ASP A 236 2.48 -15.45 3.89
CA ASP A 236 3.91 -15.30 3.62
C ASP A 236 4.30 -13.82 3.55
N CYS A 237 4.53 -13.23 4.72
CA CYS A 237 4.91 -11.83 4.87
C CYS A 237 6.45 -11.68 4.75
N PHE A 238 7.00 -12.14 3.63
CA PHE A 238 8.44 -12.24 3.34
C PHE A 238 9.21 -10.90 3.33
N TRP A 239 8.54 -9.75 3.41
CA TRP A 239 9.14 -8.45 3.11
C TRP A 239 9.38 -7.52 4.31
N ARG A 240 9.09 -7.93 5.57
CA ARG A 240 9.23 -7.05 6.75
C ARG A 240 9.77 -7.77 7.99
N LYS A 241 10.50 -7.01 8.82
CA LYS A 241 11.01 -7.45 10.11
C LYS A 241 9.89 -8.11 10.93
N PRO A 242 10.08 -9.36 11.40
CA PRO A 242 9.08 -10.09 12.20
C PRO A 242 8.63 -9.33 13.46
N GLU A 243 9.51 -8.49 14.00
CA GLU A 243 9.32 -7.73 15.24
C GLU A 243 8.13 -6.77 15.21
N TYR A 244 7.67 -6.29 14.04
CA TYR A 244 6.59 -5.29 13.91
C TYR A 244 5.24 -5.89 13.49
N ARG A 245 5.07 -7.21 13.58
CA ARG A 245 3.85 -7.90 13.15
C ARG A 245 2.79 -7.89 14.25
N LEU A 246 1.63 -7.33 13.95
CA LEU A 246 0.47 -7.36 14.82
C LEU A 246 -0.36 -8.63 14.56
N PRO A 247 -0.55 -9.51 15.56
CA PRO A 247 -1.49 -10.62 15.46
C PRO A 247 -2.94 -10.13 15.51
N THR A 248 -3.88 -10.99 15.10
CA THR A 248 -5.31 -10.74 15.26
C THR A 248 -5.65 -10.63 16.74
N CYS A 249 -5.94 -9.42 17.20
CA CYS A 249 -6.43 -9.17 18.56
C CYS A 249 -7.94 -9.38 18.61
N THR A 250 -8.44 -10.11 19.59
CA THR A 250 -9.87 -10.29 19.85
C THR A 250 -10.47 -9.16 20.68
N PHE A 251 -9.64 -8.38 21.37
CA PHE A 251 -10.04 -7.25 22.20
C PHE A 251 -9.30 -5.99 21.76
N ILE A 252 -10.04 -4.96 21.36
CA ILE A 252 -9.48 -3.69 20.92
C ILE A 252 -9.79 -2.68 22.03
N PRO A 253 -8.79 -2.21 22.81
CA PRO A 253 -9.05 -1.24 23.86
C PRO A 253 -9.65 0.05 23.29
N ASP A 254 -10.64 0.63 23.96
CA ASP A 254 -11.33 1.86 23.55
C ASP A 254 -10.33 3.01 23.29
N GLU A 255 -9.29 3.12 24.11
CA GLU A 255 -8.22 4.11 23.95
C GLU A 255 -7.46 3.96 22.62
N VAL A 256 -7.23 2.72 22.17
CA VAL A 256 -6.58 2.44 20.89
C VAL A 256 -7.50 2.83 19.74
N GLU A 257 -8.80 2.53 19.86
CA GLU A 257 -9.79 2.93 18.87
C GLU A 257 -9.94 4.46 18.79
N GLN A 258 -10.02 5.15 19.93
CA GLN A 258 -10.12 6.61 20.00
C GLN A 258 -8.91 7.30 19.36
N HIS A 259 -7.71 6.73 19.53
CA HIS A 259 -6.46 7.31 19.04
C HIS A 259 -5.95 6.71 17.72
N ARG A 260 -6.70 5.79 17.09
CA ARG A 260 -6.25 5.00 15.92
C ARG A 260 -5.70 5.83 14.76
N ARG A 261 -6.30 6.99 14.47
CA ARG A 261 -5.82 7.90 13.40
C ARG A 261 -4.45 8.51 13.72
N THR A 262 -4.23 8.95 14.96
CA THR A 262 -2.94 9.50 15.36
C THR A 262 -1.86 8.42 15.43
N ILE A 263 -2.20 7.23 15.92
CA ILE A 263 -1.30 6.06 15.90
C ILE A 263 -0.88 5.74 14.47
N LEU A 264 -1.83 5.72 13.50
CA LEU A 264 -1.53 5.50 12.09
C LEU A 264 -0.55 6.53 11.49
N ARG A 265 -0.65 7.81 11.90
CA ARG A 265 0.22 8.89 11.41
C ARG A 265 1.68 8.72 11.82
N VAL A 266 1.92 8.21 13.03
CA VAL A 266 3.28 7.95 13.53
C VAL A 266 3.76 6.55 13.14
N TRP A 267 2.86 5.58 13.04
CA TRP A 267 3.17 4.19 12.77
C TRP A 267 2.35 3.64 11.60
N PRO A 268 2.87 3.69 10.37
CA PRO A 268 2.13 3.24 9.21
C PRO A 268 1.77 1.75 9.18
N ASP A 269 2.54 0.89 9.85
CA ASP A 269 2.25 -0.55 9.87
C ASP A 269 1.05 -0.87 10.77
N PHE A 270 0.59 0.12 11.55
CA PHE A 270 -0.69 0.08 12.22
C PHE A 270 -1.88 -0.07 11.25
N THR A 271 -1.67 0.16 9.94
CA THR A 271 -2.64 -0.20 8.88
C THR A 271 -3.04 -1.67 8.84
N CYS A 272 -2.32 -2.58 9.53
CA CYS A 272 -2.65 -4.01 9.67
C CYS A 272 -3.39 -4.35 10.98
N HIS A 273 -3.52 -3.42 11.92
CA HIS A 273 -4.17 -3.66 13.23
C HIS A 273 -5.69 -3.94 13.09
N PRO A 274 -6.32 -4.85 13.86
CA PRO A 274 -7.76 -5.17 13.75
C PRO A 274 -8.71 -3.99 14.06
N VAL A 275 -8.20 -2.90 14.64
CA VAL A 275 -8.95 -1.63 14.88
C VAL A 275 -9.50 -0.98 13.61
N TRP A 276 -9.17 -1.51 12.44
CA TRP A 276 -9.64 -1.03 11.15
C TRP A 276 -10.63 -1.97 10.46
N ASP A 277 -11.06 -3.05 11.12
CA ASP A 277 -11.94 -4.06 10.50
C ASP A 277 -13.34 -3.51 10.17
N ASP A 278 -13.74 -2.44 10.87
CA ASP A 278 -14.93 -1.62 10.59
C ASP A 278 -14.85 -0.92 9.22
N ILE A 279 -13.64 -0.56 8.77
CA ILE A 279 -13.44 0.16 7.51
C ILE A 279 -12.73 -0.64 6.42
N ARG A 280 -12.12 -1.81 6.67
CA ARG A 280 -11.42 -2.58 5.60
C ARG A 280 -12.35 -3.37 4.69
N ASN A 281 -13.52 -3.77 5.20
CA ASN A 281 -14.39 -4.70 4.48
C ASN A 281 -15.25 -3.98 3.44
N CYS A 282 -14.83 -4.05 2.18
CA CYS A 282 -15.57 -3.49 1.04
C CYS A 282 -16.92 -4.21 0.76
N ASN A 283 -17.22 -5.33 1.44
CA ASN A 283 -18.32 -6.25 1.07
C ASN A 283 -19.44 -6.43 2.13
N LYS A 284 -19.58 -5.56 3.15
CA LYS A 284 -20.56 -5.76 4.24
C LYS A 284 -21.81 -4.86 4.22
N GLN A 285 -22.22 -4.32 3.07
CA GLN A 285 -23.48 -3.54 2.96
C GLN A 285 -24.44 -4.08 1.87
N SER A 286 -24.61 -5.40 1.80
CA SER A 286 -25.65 -6.02 0.98
C SER A 286 -26.23 -7.28 1.64
N SER A 287 -26.57 -7.20 2.93
CA SER A 287 -27.38 -8.22 3.62
C SER A 287 -27.79 -7.74 5.02
N THR A 288 -28.75 -6.82 5.10
CA THR A 288 -29.64 -6.67 6.28
C THR A 288 -30.84 -5.83 5.85
N SER A 289 -31.65 -6.43 4.99
CA SER A 289 -33.09 -6.17 4.93
C SER A 289 -33.69 -7.48 4.47
N HIS A 290 -34.62 -8.01 5.28
CA HIS A 290 -35.42 -9.24 5.20
C HIS A 290 -35.28 -10.03 6.50
N GLY A 291 -36.34 -9.96 7.30
CA GLY A 291 -36.53 -10.54 8.62
C GLY A 291 -37.45 -9.65 9.44
#